data_AF-A0A3D0TQI8-F1
#
_entry.id   AF-A0A3D0TQI8-F1
#
_cell.length_a   1.000
_cell.length_b   1.000
_cell.length_c   1.000
_cell.angle_alpha   90.00
_cell.angle_beta   90.00
_cell.angle_gamma   90.00
#
_symmetry.space_group_name_H-M   'P 1'
#
loop_
_entity.id
_entity.type
_entity.pdbx_description
1 polymer ?
#
loop_
_entity_poly.entity_id
_entity_poly.type
_entity_poly.pdbx_seq_one_letter_code
_entity_poly.pdbx_strand_id
1 'polypeptide(L)'
;SFGNSPMIKTLQRRTARKKTKRLGEVQQKILLLLLGGFALSCSRSPSKTLQIIRGMHATWKDIDKQSADRAIQALYESTLVDARENPDGTITLTLNEVGRKRALTYRCKDIKIPKPSTWDKKWRLIIFDVPEWEREARDSFRDHLDYMGFFCIQKSAWVYPYDCKNEIDFIIECLDIRKHIRFIIVDHFDNEEHLKKSFGLD
;
A
#
# COMPACT_ATOMS: atom_id res chain seq x y z
N SER A 1 -5.69 31.85 -24.10
CA SER A 1 -5.17 30.93 -25.13
C SER A 1 -3.86 30.32 -24.63
N PHE A 2 -3.91 29.22 -23.88
CA PHE A 2 -2.73 28.58 -23.27
C PHE A 2 -2.81 27.04 -23.30
N GLY A 3 -3.39 26.48 -24.37
CA GLY A 3 -3.22 25.06 -24.71
C GLY A 3 -1.79 24.73 -25.17
N ASN A 4 -0.74 25.27 -24.55
CA ASN A 4 0.65 25.25 -25.02
C ASN A 4 1.68 24.81 -23.96
N SER A 5 1.28 24.38 -22.76
CA SER A 5 2.22 23.77 -21.82
C SER A 5 2.80 22.48 -22.43
N PRO A 6 4.13 22.38 -22.66
CA PRO A 6 4.75 21.23 -23.33
C PRO A 6 4.49 19.91 -22.62
N MET A 7 4.35 19.97 -21.29
CA MET A 7 4.08 18.82 -20.43
C MET A 7 2.67 18.24 -20.68
N ILE A 8 1.64 19.07 -20.78
CA ILE A 8 0.24 18.65 -21.03
C ILE A 8 0.06 18.07 -22.43
N LYS A 9 0.68 18.69 -23.44
CA LYS A 9 0.68 18.16 -24.82
C LYS A 9 1.34 16.79 -24.93
N THR A 10 2.30 16.52 -24.05
CA THR A 10 2.99 15.22 -23.95
C THR A 10 2.13 14.20 -23.19
N LEU A 11 1.41 14.62 -22.15
CA LEU A 11 0.48 13.77 -21.39
C LEU A 11 -0.71 13.27 -22.20
N GLN A 12 -1.28 14.09 -23.09
CA GLN A 12 -2.51 13.74 -23.84
C GLN A 12 -2.29 12.88 -25.08
N ARG A 13 -1.05 12.68 -25.54
CA ARG A 13 -0.72 11.97 -26.77
C ARG A 13 -0.09 10.62 -26.47
N ARG A 14 -0.91 9.56 -26.34
CA ARG A 14 -0.64 8.12 -26.60
C ARG A 14 -1.32 7.24 -25.55
N THR A 15 -2.52 6.75 -25.87
CA THR A 15 -3.15 5.64 -25.16
C THR A 15 -2.99 4.36 -25.98
N ALA A 16 -2.03 3.52 -25.58
CA ALA A 16 -1.91 2.15 -26.05
C ALA A 16 -1.51 1.23 -24.89
N ARG A 17 -2.51 0.43 -24.48
CA ARG A 17 -2.51 -0.80 -23.67
C ARG A 17 -1.13 -1.29 -23.20
N LYS A 18 -0.85 -1.27 -21.89
CA LYS A 18 0.32 -1.97 -21.29
C LYS A 18 0.02 -2.60 -19.94
N LYS A 19 0.57 -3.82 -19.75
CA LYS A 19 0.62 -4.60 -18.51
C LYS A 19 1.10 -3.75 -17.32
N THR A 20 0.53 -4.00 -16.16
CA THR A 20 0.91 -3.48 -14.84
C THR A 20 2.40 -3.77 -14.55
N LYS A 21 3.26 -2.80 -14.86
CA LYS A 21 4.70 -2.84 -14.55
C LYS A 21 4.93 -2.41 -13.09
N ARG A 22 5.93 -3.00 -12.42
CA ARG A 22 6.35 -2.60 -11.06
C ARG A 22 6.84 -1.14 -11.08
N LEU A 23 6.29 -0.29 -10.21
CA LEU A 23 6.63 1.13 -10.13
C LEU A 23 7.99 1.34 -9.45
N GLY A 24 8.77 2.29 -9.94
CA GLY A 24 10.03 2.71 -9.33
C GLY A 24 9.82 3.53 -8.04
N GLU A 25 10.86 3.66 -7.20
CA GLU A 25 10.74 4.31 -5.88
C GLU A 25 10.16 5.73 -5.92
N VAL A 26 10.57 6.55 -6.88
CA VAL A 26 10.07 7.94 -7.03
C VAL A 26 8.57 7.97 -7.31
N GLN A 27 8.08 7.04 -8.14
CA GLN A 27 6.65 6.89 -8.44
C GLN A 27 5.86 6.48 -7.19
N GLN A 28 6.41 5.57 -6.38
CA GLN A 28 5.81 5.14 -5.11
C GLN A 28 5.71 6.31 -4.14
N LYS A 29 6.80 7.08 -3.98
CA LYS A 29 6.83 8.29 -3.16
C LYS A 29 5.74 9.27 -3.61
N ILE A 30 5.65 9.59 -4.89
CA ILE A 30 4.63 10.53 -5.41
C ILE A 30 3.20 10.03 -5.17
N LEU A 31 2.92 8.74 -5.36
CA LEU A 31 1.61 8.16 -5.04
C LEU A 31 1.27 8.30 -3.55
N LEU A 32 2.23 8.04 -2.66
CA LEU A 32 2.06 8.20 -1.21
C LEU A 32 1.78 9.66 -0.83
N LEU A 33 2.44 10.60 -1.49
CA LEU A 33 2.27 12.03 -1.28
C LEU A 33 0.87 12.51 -1.70
N LEU A 34 0.40 12.06 -2.87
CA LEU A 34 -0.95 12.36 -3.36
C LEU A 34 -2.02 11.71 -2.45
N LEU A 35 -1.77 10.50 -1.96
CA LEU A 35 -2.65 9.82 -0.99
C LEU A 35 -2.70 10.56 0.34
N GLY A 36 -1.56 11.06 0.84
CA GLY A 36 -1.47 11.90 2.02
C GLY A 36 -2.26 13.21 1.85
N GLY A 37 -2.07 13.92 0.74
CA GLY A 37 -2.83 15.13 0.39
C GLY A 37 -4.34 14.89 0.33
N PHE A 38 -4.77 13.75 -0.24
CA PHE A 38 -6.18 13.36 -0.27
C PHE A 38 -6.72 12.99 1.13
N ALA A 39 -5.97 12.22 1.92
CA ALA A 39 -6.34 11.86 3.28
C ALA A 39 -6.48 13.09 4.19
N LEU A 40 -5.67 14.14 3.98
CA LEU A 40 -5.79 15.43 4.65
C LEU A 40 -7.10 16.16 4.31
N SER A 41 -7.60 16.00 3.08
CA SER A 41 -8.92 16.53 2.67
C SER A 41 -10.10 15.79 3.32
N CYS A 42 -9.88 14.59 3.87
CA CYS A 42 -10.93 13.76 4.47
C CYS A 42 -10.76 13.51 5.99
N SER A 43 -9.61 13.85 6.60
CA SER A 43 -9.30 13.56 8.01
C SER A 43 -9.80 14.67 8.97
N ARG A 44 -10.54 14.27 10.01
CA ARG A 44 -11.01 15.16 11.10
C ARG A 44 -10.06 15.24 12.32
N SER A 45 -8.86 14.65 12.25
CA SER A 45 -7.93 14.57 13.39
C SER A 45 -6.59 15.29 13.12
N PRO A 46 -6.30 16.41 13.80
CA PRO A 46 -5.11 17.24 13.56
C PRO A 46 -3.76 16.56 13.84
N SER A 47 -3.68 15.62 14.79
CA SER A 47 -2.42 14.99 15.21
C SER A 47 -1.91 13.95 14.20
N LYS A 48 -2.81 13.13 13.63
CA LYS A 48 -2.48 12.17 12.56
C LYS A 48 -2.11 12.89 11.25
N THR A 49 -2.77 14.01 10.98
CA THR A 49 -2.48 14.94 9.89
C THR A 49 -1.03 15.46 9.94
N LEU A 50 -0.55 15.87 11.11
CA LEU A 50 0.79 16.44 11.27
C LEU A 50 1.92 15.40 11.10
N GLN A 51 1.70 14.16 11.52
CA GLN A 51 2.67 13.07 11.39
C GLN A 51 2.85 12.64 9.92
N ILE A 52 1.75 12.61 9.16
CA ILE A 52 1.75 12.36 7.71
C ILE A 52 2.52 13.49 7.00
N ILE A 53 2.21 14.76 7.27
CA ILE A 53 2.87 15.92 6.65
C ILE A 53 4.39 15.94 6.92
N ARG A 54 4.84 15.63 8.15
CA ARG A 54 6.27 15.59 8.49
C ARG A 54 7.01 14.46 7.77
N GLY A 55 6.40 13.27 7.68
CA GLY A 55 6.94 12.16 6.89
C GLY A 55 7.05 12.52 5.41
N MET A 56 6.05 13.23 4.86
CA MET A 56 6.02 13.73 3.49
C MET A 56 7.13 14.76 3.20
N HIS A 57 7.32 15.77 4.05
CA HIS A 57 8.35 16.81 3.84
C HIS A 57 9.78 16.24 3.79
N ALA A 58 10.08 15.24 4.63
CA ALA A 58 11.36 14.55 4.59
C ALA A 58 11.57 13.77 3.28
N THR A 59 10.50 13.25 2.65
CA THR A 59 10.61 12.48 1.40
C THR A 59 10.77 13.35 0.15
N TRP A 60 10.29 14.61 0.16
CA TRP A 60 10.35 15.53 -0.99
C TRP A 60 11.72 16.19 -1.17
N LYS A 61 12.51 16.34 -0.10
CA LYS A 61 13.77 17.11 -0.11
C LYS A 61 14.84 16.49 -1.01
N ASP A 62 14.70 15.21 -1.34
CA ASP A 62 15.68 14.42 -2.08
C ASP A 62 15.28 14.11 -3.54
N ILE A 63 14.16 14.63 -4.03
CA ILE A 63 13.67 14.34 -5.40
C ILE A 63 14.00 15.51 -6.33
N ASP A 64 14.86 15.29 -7.34
CA ASP A 64 15.13 16.29 -8.37
C ASP A 64 13.93 16.47 -9.33
N LYS A 65 13.84 17.67 -9.93
CA LYS A 65 12.71 18.06 -10.79
C LYS A 65 12.52 17.15 -12.01
N GLN A 66 13.59 16.71 -12.67
CA GLN A 66 13.48 15.87 -13.86
C GLN A 66 13.02 14.45 -13.52
N SER A 67 13.43 13.93 -12.36
CA SER A 67 12.94 12.64 -11.87
C SER A 67 11.48 12.70 -11.43
N ALA A 68 11.05 13.80 -10.80
CA ALA A 68 9.65 14.03 -10.48
C ALA A 68 8.78 14.10 -11.75
N ASP A 69 9.17 14.89 -12.75
CA ASP A 69 8.42 15.05 -14.00
C ASP A 69 8.26 13.72 -14.74
N ARG A 70 9.34 12.92 -14.84
CA ARG A 70 9.30 11.58 -15.45
C ARG A 70 8.39 10.63 -14.67
N ALA A 71 8.41 10.69 -13.34
CA ALA A 71 7.60 9.82 -12.51
C ALA A 71 6.11 10.19 -12.58
N ILE A 72 5.77 11.49 -12.58
CA ILE A 72 4.39 11.98 -12.77
C ILE A 72 3.87 11.55 -14.14
N GLN A 73 4.65 11.75 -15.19
CA GLN A 73 4.29 11.32 -16.55
C GLN A 73 3.98 9.82 -16.59
N ALA A 74 4.86 9.00 -16.03
CA ALA A 74 4.67 7.56 -16.02
C ALA A 74 3.48 7.11 -15.15
N LEU A 75 3.17 7.82 -14.05
CA LEU A 75 1.99 7.56 -13.22
C LEU A 75 0.69 7.88 -13.96
N TYR A 76 0.66 9.00 -14.69
CA TYR A 76 -0.45 9.38 -15.56
C TYR A 76 -0.66 8.37 -16.69
N GLU A 77 0.41 7.99 -17.40
CA GLU A 77 0.37 6.94 -18.45
C GLU A 77 -0.09 5.59 -17.92
N SER A 78 0.19 5.28 -16.65
CA SER A 78 -0.27 4.07 -15.99
C SER A 78 -1.70 4.15 -15.44
N THR A 79 -2.42 5.25 -15.73
CA THR A 79 -3.80 5.51 -15.29
C THR A 79 -3.98 5.44 -13.77
N LEU A 80 -2.98 5.85 -12.99
CA LEU A 80 -3.06 5.89 -11.52
C LEU A 80 -3.35 7.30 -10.99
N VAL A 81 -3.15 8.32 -11.80
CA VAL A 81 -3.31 9.73 -11.43
C VAL A 81 -4.06 10.43 -12.56
N ASP A 82 -5.09 11.19 -12.21
CA ASP A 82 -5.79 12.09 -13.10
C ASP A 82 -5.22 13.51 -12.95
N ALA A 83 -5.28 14.31 -14.02
CA ALA A 83 -4.85 15.70 -14.03
C ALA A 83 -6.01 16.61 -14.42
N ARG A 84 -6.21 17.68 -13.65
CA ARG A 84 -7.20 18.72 -13.93
C ARG A 84 -6.55 20.09 -13.94
N GLU A 85 -6.73 20.83 -15.02
CA GLU A 85 -6.30 22.24 -15.10
C GLU A 85 -7.31 23.13 -14.38
N ASN A 86 -6.80 24.06 -13.57
CA ASN A 86 -7.55 25.04 -12.83
C ASN A 86 -7.68 26.35 -13.64
N PRO A 87 -8.66 27.21 -13.32
CA PRO A 87 -8.85 28.49 -14.01
C PRO A 87 -7.64 29.44 -13.95
N ASP A 88 -6.79 29.29 -12.94
CA ASP A 88 -5.55 30.06 -12.74
C ASP A 88 -4.35 29.51 -13.53
N GLY A 89 -4.55 28.45 -14.32
CA GLY A 89 -3.50 27.79 -15.11
C GLY A 89 -2.65 26.79 -14.33
N THR A 90 -2.97 26.54 -13.06
CA THR A 90 -2.32 25.47 -12.27
C THR A 90 -2.91 24.10 -12.60
N ILE A 91 -2.18 23.02 -12.32
CA ILE A 91 -2.63 21.63 -12.54
C ILE A 91 -2.80 20.94 -11.19
N THR A 92 -4.00 20.41 -10.96
CA THR A 92 -4.31 19.53 -9.83
C THR A 92 -4.13 18.08 -10.27
N LEU A 93 -3.27 17.33 -9.56
CA LEU A 93 -3.14 15.89 -9.72
C LEU A 93 -3.96 15.18 -8.65
N THR A 94 -4.78 14.20 -9.03
CA THR A 94 -5.62 13.42 -8.10
C THR A 94 -5.47 11.93 -8.32
N LEU A 95 -5.37 11.16 -7.23
CA LEU A 95 -5.46 9.71 -7.34
C LEU A 95 -6.88 9.28 -7.70
N ASN A 96 -7.02 8.54 -8.79
CA ASN A 96 -8.22 7.78 -9.08
C ASN A 96 -8.28 6.51 -8.21
N GLU A 97 -9.37 5.74 -8.31
CA GLU A 97 -9.59 4.58 -7.43
C GLU A 97 -8.43 3.55 -7.50
N VAL A 98 -7.94 3.26 -8.71
CA VAL A 98 -6.82 2.34 -8.92
C VAL A 98 -5.53 2.90 -8.32
N GLY A 99 -5.26 4.19 -8.52
CA GLY A 99 -4.16 4.92 -7.91
C GLY A 99 -4.18 4.90 -6.40
N ARG A 100 -5.36 5.05 -5.79
CA ARG A 100 -5.54 4.99 -4.33
C ARG A 100 -5.27 3.60 -3.79
N LYS A 101 -5.90 2.56 -4.36
CA LYS A 101 -5.64 1.16 -3.98
C LYS A 101 -4.14 0.86 -4.07
N ARG A 102 -3.50 1.30 -5.15
CA ARG A 102 -2.06 1.10 -5.37
C ARG A 102 -1.16 1.94 -4.47
N ALA A 103 -1.53 3.16 -4.11
CA ALA A 103 -0.81 3.96 -3.14
C ALA A 103 -0.90 3.34 -1.73
N LEU A 104 -2.05 2.79 -1.38
CA LEU A 104 -2.28 2.12 -0.11
C LEU A 104 -1.44 0.85 0.04
N THR A 105 -1.21 0.07 -1.03
CA THR A 105 -0.29 -1.08 -0.96
C THR A 105 1.15 -0.67 -0.62
N TYR A 106 1.59 0.53 -1.00
CA TYR A 106 2.91 1.04 -0.58
C TYR A 106 2.94 1.48 0.89
N ARG A 107 1.84 2.07 1.42
CA ARG A 107 1.74 2.35 2.87
C ARG A 107 1.71 1.07 3.70
N CYS A 108 1.16 0.00 3.13
CA CYS A 108 1.06 -1.27 3.82
C CYS A 108 2.43 -1.87 4.16
N LYS A 109 3.49 -1.50 3.41
CA LYS A 109 4.87 -1.90 3.74
C LYS A 109 5.42 -1.26 5.01
N ASP A 110 4.85 -0.17 5.51
CA ASP A 110 5.29 0.43 6.78
C ASP A 110 4.44 -0.01 7.98
N ILE A 111 3.50 -0.94 7.76
CA ILE A 111 2.64 -1.46 8.82
C ILE A 111 3.49 -2.28 9.78
N LYS A 112 3.58 -1.80 11.01
CA LYS A 112 4.20 -2.50 12.13
C LYS A 112 3.10 -3.06 13.02
N ILE A 113 3.17 -4.35 13.28
CA ILE A 113 2.31 -4.97 14.28
C ILE A 113 2.91 -4.68 15.66
N PRO A 114 2.13 -4.10 16.60
CA PRO A 114 2.57 -3.95 17.97
C PRO A 114 2.92 -5.31 18.56
N LYS A 115 4.15 -5.48 19.05
CA LYS A 115 4.57 -6.67 19.77
C LYS A 115 4.43 -6.39 21.27
N PRO A 116 3.38 -6.89 21.95
CA PRO A 116 3.25 -6.73 23.39
C PRO A 116 4.41 -7.42 24.11
N SER A 117 4.72 -6.98 25.33
CA SER A 117 5.74 -7.60 26.19
C SER A 117 5.39 -9.04 26.59
N THR A 118 4.11 -9.39 26.52
CA THR A 118 3.59 -10.69 26.94
C THR A 118 2.70 -11.23 25.83
N TRP A 119 2.99 -12.46 25.40
CA TRP A 119 2.15 -13.19 24.45
C TRP A 119 0.89 -13.70 25.16
N ASP A 120 -0.26 -13.52 24.52
CA ASP A 120 -1.56 -13.95 25.05
C ASP A 120 -1.85 -15.45 24.85
N LYS A 121 -0.84 -16.21 24.39
CA LYS A 121 -0.88 -17.65 24.13
C LYS A 121 -1.87 -18.05 23.03
N LYS A 122 -2.26 -17.11 22.15
CA LYS A 122 -3.12 -17.40 21.00
C LYS A 122 -2.36 -17.18 19.70
N TRP A 123 -2.64 -18.00 18.72
CA TRP A 123 -2.11 -17.88 17.36
C TRP A 123 -3.14 -17.20 16.45
N ARG A 124 -2.64 -16.36 15.54
CA ARG A 124 -3.41 -15.68 14.50
C ARG A 124 -3.10 -16.39 13.20
N LEU A 125 -3.99 -17.29 12.83
CA LEU A 125 -3.92 -18.04 11.59
C LEU A 125 -4.69 -17.30 10.51
N ILE A 126 -4.04 -17.05 9.39
CA ILE A 126 -4.63 -16.47 8.19
C ILE A 126 -4.58 -17.52 7.11
N ILE A 127 -5.74 -17.88 6.58
CA ILE A 127 -5.85 -18.71 5.38
C ILE A 127 -6.55 -17.95 4.27
N PHE A 128 -6.16 -18.21 3.03
CA PHE A 128 -6.73 -17.49 1.89
C PHE A 128 -6.79 -18.30 0.61
N ASP A 129 -7.83 -18.06 -0.18
CA ASP A 129 -7.98 -18.64 -1.52
C ASP A 129 -8.32 -17.55 -2.53
N VAL A 130 -7.27 -16.85 -2.99
CA VAL A 130 -7.40 -15.74 -3.94
C VAL A 130 -7.24 -16.29 -5.36
N PRO A 131 -8.24 -16.11 -6.24
CA PRO A 131 -8.26 -16.70 -7.57
C PRO A 131 -7.18 -16.11 -8.48
N GLU A 132 -6.82 -16.83 -9.55
CA GLU A 132 -5.67 -16.47 -10.39
C GLU A 132 -5.83 -15.13 -11.13
N TRP A 133 -7.06 -14.72 -11.42
CA TRP A 133 -7.33 -13.41 -12.02
C TRP A 133 -7.08 -12.23 -11.05
N GLU A 134 -6.97 -12.49 -9.74
CA GLU A 134 -6.55 -11.54 -8.69
C GLU A 134 -5.12 -11.81 -8.20
N ARG A 135 -4.29 -12.49 -9.01
CA ARG A 135 -2.91 -12.89 -8.64
C ARG A 135 -2.06 -11.75 -8.07
N GLU A 136 -2.16 -10.53 -8.62
CA GLU A 136 -1.40 -9.39 -8.11
C GLU A 136 -1.76 -9.05 -6.66
N ALA A 137 -3.04 -9.12 -6.31
CA ALA A 137 -3.50 -8.89 -4.94
C ALA A 137 -3.04 -10.01 -4.00
N ARG A 138 -3.09 -11.27 -4.47
CA ARG A 138 -2.57 -12.44 -3.73
C ARG A 138 -1.08 -12.31 -3.42
N ASP A 139 -0.28 -12.03 -4.45
CA ASP A 139 1.17 -11.90 -4.31
C ASP A 139 1.51 -10.72 -3.40
N SER A 140 0.82 -9.59 -3.56
CA SER A 140 0.95 -8.44 -2.67
C SER A 140 0.59 -8.79 -1.22
N PHE A 141 -0.49 -9.54 -0.97
CA PHE A 141 -0.88 -9.93 0.39
C PHE A 141 0.22 -10.78 1.06
N ARG A 142 0.77 -11.75 0.33
CA ARG A 142 1.89 -12.58 0.80
C ARG A 142 3.13 -11.75 1.14
N ASP A 143 3.50 -10.82 0.28
CA ASP A 143 4.64 -9.92 0.51
C ASP A 143 4.48 -9.11 1.80
N HIS A 144 3.24 -8.71 2.14
CA HIS A 144 2.96 -8.01 3.39
C HIS A 144 3.07 -8.93 4.61
N LEU A 145 2.52 -10.15 4.54
CA LEU A 145 2.63 -11.12 5.63
C LEU A 145 4.10 -11.43 5.94
N ASP A 146 4.89 -11.66 4.89
CA ASP A 146 6.34 -11.90 5.00
C ASP A 146 7.06 -10.71 5.65
N TYR A 147 6.80 -9.49 5.16
CA TYR A 147 7.39 -8.27 5.71
C TYR A 147 7.04 -8.04 7.19
N MET A 148 5.80 -8.35 7.59
CA MET A 148 5.34 -8.24 8.98
C MET A 148 5.88 -9.37 9.88
N GLY A 149 6.57 -10.36 9.31
CA GLY A 149 7.20 -11.46 10.01
C GLY A 149 6.24 -12.59 10.34
N PHE A 150 5.16 -12.79 9.57
CA PHE A 150 4.34 -14.00 9.69
C PHE A 150 5.14 -15.22 9.26
N PHE A 151 4.86 -16.36 9.89
CA PHE A 151 5.43 -17.62 9.50
C PHE A 151 4.53 -18.32 8.49
N CYS A 152 5.07 -18.65 7.31
CA CYS A 152 4.36 -19.38 6.26
C CYS A 152 4.34 -20.88 6.57
N ILE A 153 3.19 -21.41 7.01
CA ILE A 153 3.00 -22.85 7.26
C ILE A 153 2.78 -23.59 5.93
N GLN A 154 1.96 -23.03 5.06
CA GLN A 154 1.69 -23.53 3.71
C GLN A 154 1.51 -22.34 2.76
N LYS A 155 1.48 -22.59 1.44
CA LYS A 155 1.36 -21.53 0.43
C LYS A 155 0.24 -20.52 0.74
N SER A 156 -0.88 -20.97 1.30
CA SER A 156 -2.02 -20.12 1.63
C SER A 156 -2.38 -20.10 3.11
N ALA A 157 -1.46 -20.47 4.00
CA ALA A 157 -1.67 -20.51 5.44
C ALA A 157 -0.49 -19.91 6.18
N TRP A 158 -0.75 -18.84 6.94
CA TRP A 158 0.26 -18.04 7.62
C TRP A 158 -0.13 -17.81 9.07
N VAL A 159 0.84 -17.84 9.97
CA VAL A 159 0.59 -17.73 11.41
C VAL A 159 1.42 -16.62 12.04
N TYR A 160 0.85 -15.98 13.06
CA TYR A 160 1.51 -14.98 13.88
C TYR A 160 1.06 -15.08 15.34
N PRO A 161 1.92 -14.80 16.33
CA PRO A 161 1.53 -14.94 17.74
C PRO A 161 0.78 -13.72 18.31
N TYR A 162 0.99 -12.52 17.75
CA TYR A 162 0.44 -11.29 18.35
C TYR A 162 -0.84 -10.82 17.65
N ASP A 163 -1.66 -10.04 18.36
CA ASP A 163 -2.84 -9.43 17.75
C ASP A 163 -2.44 -8.47 16.62
N CYS A 164 -3.05 -8.69 15.47
CA CYS A 164 -2.75 -8.01 14.22
C CYS A 164 -4.02 -7.79 13.39
N LYS A 165 -5.21 -7.91 14.00
CA LYS A 165 -6.48 -7.94 13.27
C LYS A 165 -6.70 -6.64 12.46
N ASN A 166 -6.39 -5.49 13.05
CA ASN A 166 -6.59 -4.19 12.44
C ASN A 166 -5.66 -3.98 11.23
N GLU A 167 -4.39 -4.37 11.38
CA GLU A 167 -3.37 -4.30 10.35
C GLU A 167 -3.75 -5.18 9.15
N ILE A 168 -4.18 -6.41 9.44
CA ILE A 168 -4.63 -7.36 8.43
C ILE A 168 -5.90 -6.86 7.73
N ASP A 169 -6.90 -6.38 8.48
CA ASP A 169 -8.11 -5.81 7.89
C ASP A 169 -7.77 -4.65 6.95
N PHE A 170 -6.88 -3.74 7.36
CA PHE A 170 -6.47 -2.63 6.52
C PHE A 170 -5.86 -3.10 5.20
N ILE A 171 -4.93 -4.06 5.24
CA ILE A 171 -4.31 -4.60 4.02
C ILE A 171 -5.35 -5.26 3.12
N ILE A 172 -6.26 -6.04 3.70
CA ILE A 172 -7.33 -6.75 3.00
C ILE A 172 -8.29 -5.78 2.30
N GLU A 173 -8.67 -4.69 2.97
CA GLU A 173 -9.50 -3.63 2.38
C GLU A 173 -8.76 -2.92 1.24
N CYS A 174 -7.48 -2.62 1.41
CA CYS A 174 -6.67 -1.95 0.39
C CYS A 174 -6.51 -2.80 -0.87
N LEU A 175 -6.45 -4.12 -0.70
CA LEU A 175 -6.31 -5.10 -1.78
C LEU A 175 -7.65 -5.58 -2.34
N ASP A 176 -8.78 -5.25 -1.69
CA ASP A 176 -10.13 -5.65 -2.10
C ASP A 176 -10.36 -7.18 -2.13
N ILE A 177 -9.70 -7.91 -1.21
CA ILE A 177 -9.71 -9.38 -1.17
C ILE A 177 -10.46 -9.98 0.03
N ARG A 178 -11.25 -9.20 0.77
CA ARG A 178 -11.89 -9.64 2.04
C ARG A 178 -12.62 -10.98 1.93
N LYS A 179 -13.38 -11.17 0.85
CA LYS A 179 -14.16 -12.39 0.61
C LYS A 179 -13.30 -13.66 0.57
N HIS A 180 -12.02 -13.54 0.21
CA HIS A 180 -11.08 -14.64 0.03
C HIS A 180 -10.25 -14.98 1.26
N ILE A 181 -10.31 -14.15 2.31
CA ILE A 181 -9.46 -14.31 3.51
C ILE A 181 -10.29 -14.86 4.67
N ARG A 182 -9.68 -15.71 5.48
CA ARG A 182 -10.18 -16.10 6.81
C ARG A 182 -9.12 -15.80 7.85
N PHE A 183 -9.53 -15.10 8.89
CA PHE A 183 -8.72 -14.83 10.07
C PHE A 183 -9.26 -15.68 11.21
N ILE A 184 -8.40 -16.51 11.79
CA ILE A 184 -8.74 -17.51 12.77
C ILE A 184 -7.85 -17.31 13.99
N ILE A 185 -8.46 -17.27 15.16
CA ILE A 185 -7.73 -17.29 16.43
C ILE A 185 -7.68 -18.74 16.88
N VAL A 186 -6.47 -19.24 17.11
CA VAL A 186 -6.21 -20.63 17.44
C VAL A 186 -5.54 -20.68 18.81
N ASP A 187 -6.14 -21.43 19.74
CA ASP A 187 -5.59 -21.58 21.09
C ASP A 187 -4.43 -22.59 21.14
N HIS A 188 -4.41 -23.56 20.22
CA HIS A 188 -3.40 -24.61 20.20
C HIS A 188 -3.06 -25.02 18.76
N PHE A 189 -1.77 -25.20 18.48
CA PHE A 189 -1.28 -25.68 17.19
C PHE A 189 -0.49 -26.97 17.41
N ASP A 190 -0.64 -27.94 16.53
CA ASP A 190 0.14 -29.18 16.55
C ASP A 190 1.62 -28.84 16.29
N ASN A 191 2.54 -29.47 17.02
CA ASN A 191 3.99 -29.18 16.91
C ASN A 191 4.34 -27.68 17.09
N GLU A 192 3.60 -26.97 17.95
CA GLU A 192 3.78 -25.54 18.19
C GLU A 192 5.18 -25.15 18.69
N GLU A 193 5.98 -26.07 19.23
CA GLU A 193 7.35 -25.79 19.67
C GLU A 193 8.21 -25.19 18.56
N HIS A 194 8.07 -25.66 17.32
CA HIS A 194 8.81 -25.13 16.19
C HIS A 194 8.37 -23.69 15.86
N LEU A 195 7.07 -23.40 15.95
CA LEU A 195 6.54 -22.06 15.76
C LEU A 195 6.99 -21.12 16.88
N LYS A 196 6.88 -21.56 18.13
CA LYS A 196 7.36 -20.83 19.30
C LYS A 196 8.83 -20.40 19.15
N LYS A 197 9.70 -21.32 18.73
CA LYS A 197 11.11 -21.05 18.44
C LYS A 197 11.29 -20.03 17.31
N SER A 198 10.50 -20.08 16.23
CA SER A 198 10.63 -19.11 15.12
C SER A 198 10.23 -17.69 15.53
N PHE A 199 9.42 -17.55 16.58
CA PHE A 199 9.00 -16.25 17.14
C PHE A 199 9.73 -15.85 18.43
N GLY A 200 10.63 -16.68 18.97
CA GLY A 200 11.32 -16.42 20.24
C GLY A 200 10.39 -16.44 21.46
N LEU A 201 9.37 -17.30 21.44
CA LEU A 201 8.40 -17.49 22.51
C LEU A 201 8.80 -18.73 23.32
N ASP A 202 9.66 -18.56 24.33
CA ASP A 202 10.03 -19.64 25.25
C ASP A 202 8.99 -19.82 26.38
#